data_AF-A0A6B1GVV7-F1
#
_entry.id   AF-A0A6B1GVV7-F1
#
_cell.length_a   1.000
_cell.length_b   1.000
_cell.length_c   1.000
_cell.angle_alpha   90.00
_cell.angle_beta   90.00
_cell.angle_gamma   90.00
#
_symmetry.space_group_name_H-M   'P 1'
#
loop_
_entity.id
_entity.type
_entity.pdbx_description
1 polymer ?
#
loop_
_entity_poly.entity_id
_entity_poly.type
_entity_poly.pdbx_seq_one_letter_code
_entity_poly.pdbx_strand_id
1 'polypeptide(L)'
;PLQALVTMNDTQFVEASRFLAQRAMREAGDDFDRRLDYLTTRLLARDFDDSERTVARRTYEGLIDLYSADKAAARQLVDVGESAHDAGLPFDESAAWTMLASQLMNLDETLNK
;
A
#
# COMPACT_ATOMS: atom_id res chain seq x y z
N PRO A 1 11.08 -15.69 -11.69
CA PRO A 1 10.46 -14.95 -12.81
C PRO A 1 10.72 -13.44 -12.70
N LEU A 2 11.48 -12.86 -13.63
CA LEU A 2 11.79 -11.42 -13.71
C LEU A 2 10.55 -10.53 -13.96
N GLN A 3 9.35 -11.13 -14.09
CA GLN A 3 8.10 -10.40 -14.35
C GLN A 3 7.58 -9.61 -13.15
N ALA A 4 7.87 -10.03 -11.90
CA ALA A 4 7.45 -9.27 -10.71
C ALA A 4 8.17 -7.91 -10.57
N LEU A 5 9.30 -7.73 -11.26
CA LEU A 5 10.08 -6.48 -11.24
C LEU A 5 9.54 -5.44 -12.25
N VAL A 6 8.73 -5.88 -13.23
CA VAL A 6 8.14 -5.00 -14.25
C VAL A 6 6.80 -4.43 -13.77
N THR A 7 6.02 -5.16 -12.97
CA THR A 7 4.79 -4.65 -12.34
C THR A 7 5.05 -3.57 -11.29
N MET A 8 6.21 -3.57 -10.63
CA MET A 8 6.58 -2.56 -9.63
C MET A 8 6.94 -1.18 -10.21
N ASN A 9 7.12 -1.05 -11.53
CA ASN A 9 7.53 0.20 -12.17
C ASN A 9 6.50 0.75 -13.17
N ASP A 10 5.38 0.06 -13.40
CA ASP A 10 4.31 0.67 -14.17
C ASP A 10 3.66 1.76 -13.32
N THR A 11 3.77 3.00 -13.79
CA THR A 11 3.15 4.18 -13.18
C THR A 11 1.68 3.92 -12.82
N GLN A 12 0.96 3.17 -13.66
CA GLN A 12 -0.44 2.83 -13.41
C GLN A 12 -0.64 1.90 -12.21
N PHE A 13 0.30 0.98 -11.96
CA PHE A 13 0.21 0.05 -10.83
C PHE A 13 0.48 0.77 -9.49
N VAL A 14 1.48 1.66 -9.47
CA VAL A 14 1.76 2.50 -8.29
C VAL A 14 0.60 3.45 -8.02
N GLU A 15 0.04 4.06 -9.06
CA GLU A 15 -1.13 4.92 -8.97
C GLU A 15 -2.37 4.18 -8.45
N ALA A 16 -2.64 2.97 -8.94
CA ALA A 16 -3.73 2.12 -8.44
C ALA A 16 -3.51 1.71 -6.97
N SER A 17 -2.28 1.35 -6.61
CA SER A 17 -1.89 1.03 -5.23
C SER A 17 -2.12 2.23 -4.30
N ARG A 18 -1.72 3.42 -4.74
CA ARG A 18 -1.93 4.68 -3.99
C ARG A 18 -3.40 4.95 -3.79
N PHE A 19 -4.19 4.84 -4.85
CA PHE A 19 -5.63 5.09 -4.78
C PHE A 19 -6.31 4.15 -3.78
N LEU A 20 -5.99 2.86 -3.83
CA LEU A 20 -6.55 1.88 -2.89
C LEU A 20 -6.12 2.14 -1.44
N ALA A 21 -4.84 2.47 -1.23
CA ALA A 21 -4.28 2.84 0.07
C ALA A 21 -5.00 4.06 0.68
N GLN A 22 -5.17 5.14 -0.10
CA GLN A 22 -5.81 6.37 0.37
C GLN A 22 -7.30 6.15 0.67
N ARG A 23 -7.98 5.29 -0.09
CA ARG A 23 -9.36 4.88 0.24
C ARG A 23 -9.44 4.11 1.55
N ALA A 24 -8.50 3.19 1.80
CA ALA A 24 -8.44 2.49 3.08
C ALA A 24 -8.26 3.46 4.25
N MET A 25 -7.36 4.43 4.13
CA MET A 25 -7.13 5.45 5.15
C MET A 25 -8.37 6.31 5.43
N ARG A 26 -9.17 6.63 4.39
CA ARG A 26 -10.39 7.43 4.53
C ARG A 26 -11.57 6.64 5.09
N GLU A 27 -11.78 5.43 4.60
CA GLU A 27 -13.00 4.66 4.86
C GLU A 27 -12.88 3.74 6.08
N ALA A 28 -11.67 3.29 6.44
CA ALA A 28 -11.45 2.35 7.53
C ALA A 28 -10.99 3.01 8.86
N GLY A 29 -10.78 4.33 8.86
CA GLY A 29 -10.31 5.09 10.04
C GLY A 29 -8.81 4.89 10.29
N ASP A 30 -8.35 5.10 11.53
CA ASP A 30 -6.91 5.12 11.89
C ASP A 30 -6.35 3.79 12.44
N ASP A 31 -7.21 2.78 12.58
CA ASP A 31 -6.79 1.47 13.06
C ASP A 31 -6.07 0.68 11.95
N PHE A 32 -4.89 0.14 12.28
CA PHE A 32 -4.07 -0.61 11.32
C PHE A 32 -4.79 -1.84 10.80
N ASP A 33 -5.40 -2.64 11.69
CA ASP A 33 -6.01 -3.90 11.29
C ASP A 33 -7.24 -3.65 10.42
N ARG A 34 -8.03 -2.61 10.72
CA ARG A 34 -9.15 -2.18 9.84
C ARG A 34 -8.70 -1.73 8.46
N ARG A 35 -7.62 -0.94 8.37
CA ARG A 35 -7.05 -0.53 7.08
C ARG A 35 -6.50 -1.73 6.32
N LEU A 36 -5.84 -2.67 7.00
CA LEU A 36 -5.34 -3.90 6.39
C LEU A 36 -6.47 -4.79 5.88
N ASP A 37 -7.49 -5.06 6.68
CA ASP A 37 -8.67 -5.85 6.29
C ASP A 37 -9.40 -5.19 5.11
N TYR A 38 -9.48 -3.85 5.07
CA TYR A 38 -10.03 -3.11 3.94
C TYR A 38 -9.29 -3.43 2.62
N LEU A 39 -7.96 -3.52 2.67
CA LEU A 39 -7.12 -3.85 1.52
C LEU A 39 -7.24 -5.33 1.15
N THR A 40 -7.07 -6.24 2.11
CA THR A 40 -7.03 -7.68 1.84
C THR A 40 -8.36 -8.22 1.35
N THR A 41 -9.49 -7.75 1.89
CA THR A 41 -10.81 -8.15 1.39
C THR A 41 -11.03 -7.76 -0.07
N ARG A 42 -10.46 -6.63 -0.53
CA ARG A 42 -10.57 -6.19 -1.93
C ARG A 42 -9.59 -6.88 -2.86
N LEU A 43 -8.38 -7.15 -2.38
CA LEU A 43 -7.31 -7.74 -3.20
C LEU A 43 -7.36 -9.27 -3.24
N LEU A 44 -7.66 -9.90 -2.11
CA LEU A 44 -7.59 -11.35 -1.91
C LEU A 44 -8.97 -12.01 -1.77
N ALA A 45 -10.00 -11.22 -1.47
CA ALA A 45 -11.34 -11.71 -1.09
C ALA A 45 -11.38 -12.49 0.23
N ARG A 46 -10.40 -12.24 1.11
CA ARG A 46 -10.34 -12.77 2.48
C ARG A 46 -9.56 -11.81 3.39
N ASP A 47 -9.70 -12.00 4.69
CA ASP A 47 -8.82 -11.40 5.67
C ASP A 47 -7.51 -12.19 5.78
N PHE A 48 -6.50 -11.51 6.29
CA PHE A 48 -5.26 -12.17 6.72
C PHE A 48 -5.44 -12.90 8.03
N ASP A 49 -4.75 -14.03 8.17
CA ASP A 49 -4.60 -14.69 9.46
C ASP A 49 -3.61 -13.94 10.37
N ASP A 50 -3.49 -14.36 11.62
CA ASP A 50 -2.66 -13.67 12.61
C ASP A 50 -1.17 -13.61 12.23
N SER A 51 -0.68 -14.63 11.51
CA SER A 51 0.71 -14.68 11.07
C SER A 51 0.97 -13.70 9.92
N GLU A 52 0.06 -13.65 8.95
CA GLU A 52 0.10 -12.71 7.83
C GLU A 52 -0.05 -11.27 8.30
N ARG A 53 -0.98 -11.01 9.23
CA ARG A 53 -1.16 -9.69 9.87
C ARG A 53 0.12 -9.23 10.58
N THR A 54 0.78 -10.13 11.30
CA THR A 54 2.04 -9.81 11.98
C THR A 54 3.13 -9.40 11.00
N VAL A 55 3.24 -10.10 9.86
CA VAL A 55 4.21 -9.74 8.81
C VAL A 55 3.85 -8.40 8.16
N ALA A 56 2.58 -8.20 7.80
CA ALA A 56 2.11 -6.94 7.21
C ALA A 56 2.36 -5.75 8.12
N ARG A 57 2.13 -5.91 9.43
CA ARG A 57 2.39 -4.86 10.44
C ARG A 57 3.86 -4.49 10.52
N ARG A 58 4.76 -5.47 10.63
CA ARG A 58 6.21 -5.22 10.67
C ARG A 58 6.69 -4.52 9.41
N THR A 59 6.16 -4.92 8.26
CA THR A 59 6.48 -4.28 6.98
C THR A 59 6.00 -2.84 6.95
N TYR A 60 4.76 -2.58 7.39
CA TYR A 60 4.24 -1.22 7.50
C TYR A 60 5.07 -0.36 8.44
N GLU A 61 5.42 -0.86 9.62
CA GLU A 61 6.26 -0.16 10.61
C GLU A 61 7.61 0.24 10.00
N GLY A 62 8.27 -0.65 9.27
CA GLY A 62 9.51 -0.32 8.56
C GLY A 62 9.32 0.73 7.45
N LEU A 63 8.19 0.67 6.72
CA LEU A 63 7.88 1.63 5.65
C LEU A 63 7.54 3.01 6.21
N ILE A 64 6.76 3.11 7.29
CA ILE A 64 6.42 4.39 7.91
C ILE A 64 7.64 5.02 8.55
N ASP A 65 8.52 4.25 9.19
CA ASP A 65 9.79 4.77 9.71
C ASP A 65 10.68 5.33 8.59
N LEU A 66 10.79 4.61 7.47
CA LEU A 66 11.54 5.04 6.30
C LEU A 66 11.01 6.37 5.73
N TYR A 67 9.70 6.45 5.47
CA TYR A 67 9.08 7.63 4.85
C TYR A 67 8.92 8.81 5.80
N SER A 68 8.86 8.55 7.11
CA SER A 68 8.91 9.61 8.12
C SER A 68 10.30 10.24 8.20
N ALA A 69 11.36 9.44 8.02
CA ALA A 69 12.74 9.90 7.96
C ALA A 69 13.10 10.58 6.62
N ASP A 70 12.52 10.12 5.51
CA ASP A 70 12.70 10.69 4.17
C ASP A 70 11.36 11.11 3.53
N LYS A 71 10.92 12.31 3.90
CA LYS A 71 9.69 12.91 3.36
C LYS A 71 9.77 13.20 1.86
N ALA A 72 10.97 13.36 1.31
CA ALA A 72 11.15 13.60 -0.12
C ALA A 72 10.84 12.32 -0.90
N ALA A 73 11.34 11.17 -0.42
CA ALA A 73 10.98 9.86 -0.98
C ALA A 73 9.48 9.58 -0.86
N ALA A 74 8.85 9.92 0.27
CA ALA A 74 7.41 9.79 0.45
C ALA A 74 6.63 10.60 -0.59
N ARG A 75 7.01 11.87 -0.78
CA ARG A 75 6.41 12.78 -1.76
C ARG A 75 6.57 12.24 -3.18
N GLN A 76 7.78 11.80 -3.53
CA GLN A 76 8.08 11.24 -4.85
C GLN A 76 7.18 10.04 -5.15
N LEU A 77 6.96 9.14 -4.19
CA LEU A 77 6.09 7.98 -4.38
C LEU A 77 4.63 8.39 -4.56
N VAL A 78 4.08 9.24 -3.68
CA VAL A 78 2.66 9.61 -3.78
C VAL A 78 2.38 10.50 -4.99
N ASP A 79 3.39 11.10 -5.62
CA ASP A 79 3.23 11.85 -6.87
C ASP A 79 3.42 11.00 -8.15
N VAL A 80 3.70 9.70 -8.04
CA VAL A 80 3.77 8.82 -9.22
C VAL A 80 2.40 8.69 -9.87
N GLY A 81 2.27 9.04 -11.15
CA GLY A 81 1.01 8.97 -11.89
C GLY A 81 0.50 10.33 -12.34
N GLU A 82 -0.62 10.31 -13.04
CA GLU A 82 -1.25 11.54 -13.55
C GLU A 82 -2.32 12.07 -12.59
N SER A 83 -2.91 11.22 -11.77
CA SER A 83 -3.89 11.64 -10.76
C SER A 83 -3.21 12.25 -9.53
N ALA A 84 -3.83 13.30 -9.00
CA ALA A 84 -3.39 13.93 -7.78
C ALA A 84 -3.62 12.99 -6.58
N HIS A 85 -2.62 12.91 -5.71
CA HIS A 85 -2.78 12.29 -4.40
C HIS A 85 -3.72 13.13 -3.52
N ASP A 86 -4.35 12.49 -2.53
CA ASP A 86 -5.18 13.19 -1.55
C ASP A 86 -4.31 14.05 -0.60
N ALA A 87 -4.34 15.37 -0.80
CA ALA A 87 -3.59 16.33 0.01
C ALA A 87 -4.07 16.45 1.47
N GLY A 88 -5.21 15.85 1.81
CA GLY A 88 -5.72 15.81 3.19
C GLY A 88 -5.26 14.58 3.99
N LEU A 89 -4.35 13.77 3.45
CA LEU A 89 -3.72 12.64 4.13
C LEU A 89 -2.22 12.91 4.36
N PRO A 90 -1.62 12.40 5.46
CA PRO A 90 -0.17 12.51 5.68
C PRO A 90 0.60 11.79 4.56
N PHE A 91 1.61 12.46 3.98
CA PHE A 91 2.35 11.91 2.83
C PHE A 91 3.17 10.66 3.18
N ASP A 92 3.73 10.63 4.38
CA ASP A 92 4.50 9.51 4.94
C ASP A 92 3.61 8.28 5.14
N GLU A 93 2.47 8.43 5.83
CA GLU A 93 1.49 7.34 5.97
C GLU A 93 0.94 6.89 4.62
N SER A 94 0.58 7.84 3.76
CA SER A 94 0.06 7.51 2.43
C SER A 94 1.10 6.74 1.60
N ALA A 95 2.38 7.10 1.68
CA ALA A 95 3.45 6.40 0.99
C ALA A 95 3.66 4.97 1.56
N ALA A 96 3.65 4.83 2.89
CA ALA A 96 3.77 3.54 3.55
C ALA A 96 2.62 2.58 3.17
N TRP A 97 1.37 3.05 3.22
CA TRP A 97 0.21 2.25 2.79
C TRP A 97 0.23 1.95 1.30
N THR A 98 0.70 2.89 0.46
CA THR A 98 0.85 2.66 -1.00
C THR A 98 1.82 1.52 -1.27
N MET A 99 2.97 1.49 -0.60
CA MET A 99 3.94 0.41 -0.76
C MET A 99 3.42 -0.92 -0.24
N LEU A 100 2.76 -0.93 0.92
CA LEU A 100 2.15 -2.16 1.44
C LEU A 100 1.07 -2.69 0.48
N ALA A 101 0.17 -1.83 -0.02
CA ALA A 101 -0.83 -2.20 -1.02
C ALA A 101 -0.19 -2.76 -2.30
N SER A 102 0.90 -2.13 -2.77
CA SER A 102 1.66 -2.59 -3.94
C SER A 102 2.26 -3.98 -3.71
N GLN A 103 2.77 -4.27 -2.51
CA GLN A 103 3.27 -5.60 -2.16
C GLN A 103 2.14 -6.63 -2.11
N LEU A 104 0.99 -6.28 -1.51
CA LEU A 104 -0.18 -7.15 -1.46
C LEU A 104 -0.68 -7.50 -2.86
N MET A 105 -0.77 -6.52 -3.77
CA MET A 105 -1.12 -6.70 -5.18
C MET A 105 -0.11 -7.53 -5.99
N ASN A 106 1.08 -7.79 -5.44
CA ASN A 106 2.10 -8.64 -6.05
C ASN A 106 2.21 -10.03 -5.38
N LEU A 107 1.37 -10.34 -4.38
CA LEU A 107 1.30 -11.69 -3.82
C LEU A 107 0.77 -12.66 -4.89
N ASP A 108 1.33 -13.86 -4.95
CA ASP A 108 0.93 -14.88 -5.96
C ASP A 108 -0.58 -15.19 -5.92
N GLU A 109 -1.20 -15.11 -4.74
CA GLU A 109 -2.66 -15.24 -4.55
C GLU A 109 -3.51 -14.11 -5.17
N THR A 110 -2.92 -12.94 -5.45
CA THR A 110 -3.56 -11.87 -6.24
C THR A 110 -3.33 -12.02 -7.74
N LEU A 111 -2.23 -12.67 -8.13
CA LEU A 111 -1.81 -12.81 -9.53
C LEU A 111 -2.34 -14.08 -10.19
N ASN A 112 -2.68 -15.12 -9.42
CA ASN A 112 -3.27 -16.37 -9.90
C ASN A 112 -4.59 -16.67 -9.18
N LYS A 113 -5.70 -16.38 -9.86
CA LYS A 113 -7.00 -17.06 -9.68
C LYS A 113 -7.40 -17.74 -10.97
#